data_AF-A0A0A2MC46-F1
#
_entry.id   AF-A0A0A2MC46-F1
#
_cell.length_a   1.000
_cell.length_b   1.000
_cell.length_c   1.000
_cell.angle_alpha   90.00
_cell.angle_beta   90.00
_cell.angle_gamma   90.00
#
_symmetry.space_group_name_H-M   'P 1'
#
loop_
_entity.id
_entity.type
_entity.pdbx_description
1 polymer ?
#
loop_
_entity_poly.entity_id
_entity_poly.type
_entity_poly.pdbx_seq_one_letter_code
_entity_poly.pdbx_strand_id
1 'polypeptide(L)'
;MRKRPELKKLLGLTQEEMAMLLRISTGQWKMFKSGMRDIPLDAKLHLAFLLKAVRERKQTSKEVAQVLKAEEQKAKEKLKQYYLGIQIKQYRVQKALETIENHRRESLAALEMVAFLENQQEFPVDTDLLLIIRDRALKTLHKHNLYTLEQLQLEKEHFDRLSDSIKEKLQL
;
A
#
# COMPACT_ATOMS: atom_id res chain seq x y z
N MET A 1 19.36 23.97 32.36
CA MET A 1 18.47 25.10 32.00
C MET A 1 17.33 24.58 31.12
N ARG A 2 16.08 24.93 31.45
CA ARG A 2 14.85 24.31 30.95
C ARG A 2 14.80 24.33 29.42
N LYS A 3 14.67 23.15 28.80
CA LYS A 3 14.46 22.98 27.35
C LYS A 3 13.23 23.81 26.95
N ARG A 4 13.43 25.00 26.38
CA ARG A 4 12.32 25.76 25.79
C ARG A 4 11.77 24.87 24.67
N PRO A 5 10.48 24.48 24.69
CA PRO A 5 9.91 23.72 23.57
C PRO A 5 10.24 24.48 22.30
N GLU A 6 10.71 23.77 21.27
CA GLU A 6 11.16 24.40 20.03
C GLU A 6 10.03 25.29 19.50
N LEU A 7 10.20 26.62 19.59
CA LEU A 7 9.16 27.60 19.21
C LEU A 7 8.66 27.38 17.77
N LYS A 8 9.51 26.78 16.92
CA LYS A 8 9.16 26.32 15.57
C LYS A 8 8.07 25.24 15.58
N LYS A 9 8.10 24.26 16.48
CA LYS A 9 7.08 23.21 16.60
C LYS A 9 5.73 23.78 17.07
N LEU A 10 5.75 24.85 17.84
CA LEU A 10 4.55 25.47 18.39
C LEU A 10 3.91 26.46 17.41
N LEU A 11 4.72 27.31 16.76
CA LEU A 11 4.24 28.39 15.89
C LEU A 11 4.25 28.02 14.40
N GLY A 12 5.02 27.02 13.98
CA GLY A 12 5.17 26.62 12.59
C GLY A 12 6.03 27.56 11.74
N LEU A 13 6.46 28.71 12.28
CA LEU A 13 7.17 29.75 11.56
C LEU A 13 8.69 29.50 11.48
N THR A 14 9.27 29.89 10.34
CA THR A 14 10.71 29.92 10.09
C THR A 14 11.41 31.00 10.92
N GLN A 15 12.75 30.99 10.93
CA GLN A 15 13.52 32.00 11.66
C GLN A 15 13.35 33.39 11.07
N GLU A 16 13.23 33.49 9.74
CA GLU A 16 13.03 34.73 9.01
C GLU A 16 11.64 35.31 9.27
N GLU A 17 10.60 34.48 9.15
CA GLU A 17 9.22 34.90 9.45
C GLU A 17 9.06 35.36 10.89
N MET A 18 9.67 34.65 11.86
CA MET A 18 9.64 35.07 13.27
C MET A 18 10.36 36.40 13.49
N ALA A 19 11.51 36.61 12.86
CA ALA A 19 12.26 37.85 12.98
C ALA A 19 11.47 39.02 12.38
N MET A 20 10.88 38.83 11.21
CA MET A 20 10.01 39.83 10.55
C MET A 20 8.78 40.15 11.39
N LEU A 21 8.08 39.12 11.90
CA LEU A 21 6.87 39.27 12.70
C LEU A 21 7.13 40.03 14.01
N LEU A 22 8.27 39.75 14.66
CA LEU A 22 8.70 40.42 15.88
C LEU A 22 9.43 41.74 15.63
N ARG A 23 9.65 42.13 14.35
CA ARG A 23 10.39 43.32 13.92
C ARG A 23 11.80 43.42 14.51
N ILE A 24 12.51 42.29 14.52
CA ILE A 24 13.91 42.16 14.97
C ILE A 24 14.77 41.54 13.87
N SER A 25 16.09 41.56 14.02
CA SER A 25 16.96 40.85 13.08
C SER A 25 16.92 39.34 13.29
N THR A 26 17.17 38.57 12.22
CA THR A 26 17.31 37.11 12.30
C THR A 26 18.40 36.68 13.27
N GLY A 27 19.49 37.45 13.36
CA GLY A 27 20.57 37.26 14.34
C GLY A 27 20.09 37.41 15.78
N GLN A 28 19.31 38.46 16.08
CA GLN A 28 18.71 38.66 17.41
C GLN A 28 17.76 37.51 17.77
N TRP A 29 16.94 37.04 16.83
CA TRP A 29 16.08 35.88 17.04
C TRP A 29 16.87 34.60 17.31
N LYS A 30 17.95 34.34 16.55
CA LYS A 30 18.84 33.19 16.76
C LYS A 30 19.48 33.22 18.16
N MET A 31 20.03 34.36 18.56
CA MET A 31 20.64 34.55 19.87
C MET A 31 19.64 34.39 21.02
N PHE A 32 18.39 34.81 20.81
CA PHE A 32 17.33 34.61 21.80
C PHE A 32 16.87 33.17 21.92
N LYS A 33 16.74 32.47 20.79
CA LYS A 33 16.39 31.06 20.78
C LYS A 33 17.45 30.20 21.47
N SER A 34 18.74 30.53 21.30
CA SER A 34 19.85 29.87 21.98
C SER A 34 20.09 30.33 23.42
N GLY A 35 19.37 31.35 23.90
CA GLY A 35 19.53 31.91 25.24
C GLY A 35 20.78 32.77 25.41
N MET A 36 21.47 33.12 24.33
CA MET A 36 22.69 33.95 24.34
C MET A 36 22.40 35.44 24.55
N ARG A 37 21.24 35.93 24.08
CA ARG A 37 20.86 37.34 24.23
C ARG A 37 19.35 37.48 24.31
N ASP A 38 18.88 38.43 25.10
CA ASP A 38 17.46 38.72 25.17
C ASP A 38 16.97 39.61 24.00
N ILE A 39 15.67 39.52 23.67
CA ILE A 39 15.04 40.39 22.65
C ILE A 39 14.45 41.65 23.29
N PRO A 40 14.23 42.73 22.50
CA PRO A 40 13.55 43.93 22.97
C PRO A 40 12.21 43.63 23.63
N LEU A 41 11.80 44.48 24.58
CA LEU A 41 10.57 44.30 25.36
C LEU A 41 9.33 44.17 24.47
N ASP A 42 9.22 45.01 23.43
CA ASP A 42 8.10 44.98 22.48
C ASP A 42 8.02 43.64 21.73
N ALA A 43 9.17 43.09 21.33
CA ALA A 43 9.26 41.78 20.70
C ALA A 43 8.88 40.65 21.67
N LYS A 44 9.18 40.77 22.98
CA LYS A 44 8.71 39.82 23.99
C LYS A 44 7.20 39.86 24.17
N LEU A 45 6.62 41.06 24.23
CA LEU A 45 5.17 41.25 24.37
C LEU A 45 4.44 40.66 23.16
N HIS A 46 4.94 40.92 21.95
CA HIS A 46 4.38 40.36 20.72
C HIS A 46 4.52 38.82 20.68
N LEU A 47 5.67 38.28 21.08
CA LEU A 47 5.86 36.83 21.18
C LEU A 47 4.91 36.22 22.22
N ALA A 48 4.73 36.85 23.38
CA ALA A 48 3.81 36.37 24.41
C ALA A 48 2.36 36.35 23.91
N PHE A 49 1.94 37.36 23.15
CA PHE A 49 0.63 37.41 22.49
C PHE A 49 0.44 36.24 21.52
N LEU A 50 1.40 35.97 20.64
CA LEU A 50 1.34 34.85 19.68
C LEU A 50 1.27 33.49 20.39
N LEU A 51 2.07 33.31 21.45
CA LEU A 51 2.08 32.08 22.23
C LEU A 51 0.75 31.86 22.97
N LYS A 52 0.13 32.93 23.47
CA LYS A 52 -1.19 32.89 24.08
C LYS A 52 -2.24 32.48 23.05
N ALA A 53 -2.24 33.09 21.87
CA ALA A 53 -3.18 32.77 20.80
C ALA A 53 -3.10 31.30 20.35
N VAL A 54 -1.90 30.72 20.27
CA VAL A 54 -1.74 29.29 19.93
C VAL A 54 -2.23 28.38 21.05
N ARG A 55 -1.98 28.72 22.33
CA ARG A 55 -2.43 27.91 23.47
C ARG A 55 -3.95 27.95 23.68
N GLU A 56 -4.56 29.09 23.38
CA GLU A 56 -6.01 29.30 23.53
C GLU A 56 -6.80 28.79 22.31
N ARG A 57 -6.11 28.37 21.24
CA ARG A 57 -6.73 27.81 20.05
C ARG A 57 -7.33 26.44 20.35
N LYS A 58 -8.63 26.41 20.64
CA LYS A 58 -9.40 25.19 20.89
C LYS A 58 -9.92 24.51 19.60
N GLN A 59 -9.98 25.25 18.50
CA GLN A 59 -10.53 24.76 17.24
C GLN A 59 -9.59 25.05 16.06
N THR A 60 -9.51 24.08 15.15
CA THR A 60 -8.83 24.17 13.87
C THR A 60 -9.43 25.31 13.04
N SER A 61 -8.63 26.14 12.37
CA SER A 61 -9.24 27.17 11.51
C SER A 61 -9.91 26.55 10.30
N LYS A 62 -10.78 27.34 9.67
CA LYS A 62 -11.48 26.96 8.43
C LYS A 62 -10.48 26.58 7.34
N GLU A 63 -9.36 27.29 7.22
CA GLU A 63 -8.32 27.01 6.22
C GLU A 63 -7.70 25.63 6.44
N VAL A 64 -7.32 25.31 7.69
CA VAL A 64 -6.74 24.00 8.01
C VAL A 64 -7.78 22.89 7.83
N ALA A 65 -9.03 23.11 8.26
CA ALA A 65 -10.09 22.13 8.08
C ALA A 65 -10.38 21.85 6.59
N GLN A 66 -10.35 22.87 5.73
CA GLN A 66 -10.51 22.71 4.28
C GLN A 66 -9.37 21.91 3.66
N VAL A 67 -8.12 22.22 4.01
CA VAL A 67 -6.94 21.50 3.52
C VAL A 67 -7.00 20.04 3.94
N LEU A 68 -7.23 19.75 5.23
CA LEU A 68 -7.32 18.38 5.73
C LEU A 68 -8.44 17.58 5.05
N LYS A 69 -9.62 18.20 4.86
CA LYS A 69 -10.74 17.55 4.18
C LYS A 69 -10.40 17.26 2.71
N ALA A 70 -9.74 18.18 2.01
CA ALA A 70 -9.32 17.97 0.63
C ALA A 70 -8.25 16.87 0.52
N GLU A 71 -7.29 16.83 1.45
CA GLU A 71 -6.28 15.77 1.52
C GLU A 71 -6.90 14.40 1.79
N GLU A 72 -7.83 14.32 2.75
CA GLU A 72 -8.54 13.08 3.06
C GLU A 72 -9.37 12.58 1.87
N GLN A 73 -10.09 13.48 1.20
CA GLN A 73 -10.89 13.15 0.03
C GLN A 73 -10.00 12.61 -1.11
N LYS A 74 -8.89 13.29 -1.39
CA LYS A 74 -7.93 12.87 -2.41
C LYS A 74 -7.28 11.53 -2.08
N ALA A 75 -6.98 11.27 -0.80
CA ALA A 75 -6.47 10.00 -0.34
C ALA A 75 -7.50 8.87 -0.55
N LYS A 76 -8.77 9.09 -0.19
CA LYS A 76 -9.86 8.13 -0.42
C LYS A 76 -10.06 7.83 -1.90
N GLU A 77 -10.04 8.84 -2.76
CA GLU A 77 -10.16 8.66 -4.22
C GLU A 77 -9.03 7.81 -4.79
N LYS A 78 -7.78 8.08 -4.40
CA LYS A 78 -6.63 7.27 -4.81
C LYS A 78 -6.72 5.83 -4.30
N LEU A 79 -7.16 5.62 -3.06
CA LEU A 79 -7.37 4.29 -2.51
C LEU A 79 -8.44 3.51 -3.27
N LYS A 80 -9.54 4.16 -3.69
CA LYS A 80 -10.57 3.54 -4.53
C LYS A 80 -10.02 3.10 -5.89
N GLN A 81 -9.20 3.93 -6.54
CA GLN A 81 -8.55 3.56 -7.80
C GLN A 81 -7.60 2.38 -7.62
N TYR A 82 -6.82 2.38 -6.53
CA TYR A 82 -5.93 1.28 -6.21
C TYR A 82 -6.69 -0.03 -5.92
N TYR A 83 -7.81 0.06 -5.20
CA TYR A 83 -8.71 -1.05 -4.95
C TYR A 83 -9.23 -1.70 -6.23
N LEU A 84 -9.72 -0.89 -7.19
CA LEU A 84 -10.14 -1.38 -8.50
C LEU A 84 -9.00 -2.12 -9.23
N GLY A 85 -7.79 -1.58 -9.16
CA GLY A 85 -6.60 -2.22 -9.72
C GLY A 85 -6.30 -3.59 -9.09
N ILE A 86 -6.52 -3.74 -7.78
CA ILE A 86 -6.38 -5.04 -7.09
C ILE A 86 -7.48 -6.01 -7.52
N GLN A 87 -8.73 -5.56 -7.66
CA GLN A 87 -9.82 -6.43 -8.14
C GLN A 87 -9.52 -7.03 -9.52
N ILE A 88 -8.96 -6.23 -10.42
CA ILE A 88 -8.51 -6.70 -11.75
C ILE A 88 -7.40 -7.76 -11.61
N LYS A 89 -6.45 -7.56 -10.70
CA LYS A 89 -5.38 -8.54 -10.43
C LYS A 89 -5.92 -9.84 -9.84
N GLN A 90 -6.81 -9.77 -8.86
CA GLN A 90 -7.49 -10.92 -8.28
C GLN A 90 -8.20 -11.74 -9.37
N TYR A 91 -8.95 -11.07 -10.25
CA TYR A 91 -9.63 -11.73 -11.37
C TYR A 91 -8.64 -12.44 -12.31
N ARG A 92 -7.52 -11.79 -12.66
CA ARG A 92 -6.50 -12.39 -13.55
C ARG A 92 -5.84 -13.61 -12.92
N VAL A 93 -5.45 -13.53 -11.65
CA VAL A 93 -4.85 -14.65 -10.93
C VAL A 93 -5.85 -15.80 -10.81
N GLN A 94 -7.11 -15.51 -10.49
CA GLN A 94 -8.16 -16.51 -10.42
C GLN A 94 -8.35 -17.24 -11.77
N LYS A 95 -8.36 -16.50 -12.88
CA LYS A 95 -8.45 -17.10 -14.22
C LYS A 95 -7.23 -17.95 -14.58
N ALA A 96 -6.04 -17.50 -14.20
CA ALA A 96 -4.81 -18.28 -14.38
C ALA A 96 -4.84 -19.58 -13.57
N LEU A 97 -5.29 -19.53 -12.31
CA LEU A 97 -5.47 -20.71 -11.46
C LEU A 97 -6.43 -21.72 -12.09
N GLU A 98 -7.64 -21.28 -12.46
CA GLU A 98 -8.63 -22.14 -13.13
C GLU A 98 -8.04 -22.81 -14.37
N THR A 99 -7.28 -22.06 -15.17
CA THR A 99 -6.64 -22.58 -16.37
C THR A 99 -5.62 -23.66 -16.03
N ILE A 100 -4.71 -23.40 -15.10
CA ILE A 100 -3.66 -24.35 -14.71
C ILE A 100 -4.27 -25.61 -14.07
N GLU A 101 -5.24 -25.45 -13.18
CA GLU A 101 -5.94 -26.57 -12.53
C GLU A 101 -6.63 -27.47 -13.54
N ASN A 102 -7.32 -26.89 -14.54
CA ASN A 102 -7.96 -27.65 -15.60
C ASN A 102 -6.95 -28.41 -16.45
N HIS A 103 -5.87 -27.75 -16.92
CA HIS A 103 -4.83 -28.42 -17.71
C HIS A 103 -4.18 -29.57 -16.93
N ARG A 104 -3.94 -29.37 -15.63
CA ARG A 104 -3.39 -30.42 -14.75
C ARG A 104 -4.37 -31.58 -14.60
N ARG A 105 -5.64 -31.30 -14.32
CA ARG A 105 -6.69 -32.31 -14.16
C ARG A 105 -6.86 -33.16 -15.42
N GLU A 106 -6.97 -32.51 -16.57
CA GLU A 106 -7.09 -33.19 -17.87
C GLU A 106 -5.86 -34.04 -18.18
N SER A 107 -4.66 -33.54 -17.86
CA SER A 107 -3.43 -34.29 -18.11
C SER A 107 -3.26 -35.49 -17.19
N LEU A 108 -3.63 -35.36 -15.91
CA LEU A 108 -3.63 -36.49 -14.97
C LEU A 108 -4.66 -37.55 -15.39
N ALA A 109 -5.88 -37.14 -15.72
CA ALA A 109 -6.90 -38.06 -16.22
C ALA A 109 -6.45 -38.77 -17.51
N ALA A 110 -5.78 -38.05 -18.43
CA ALA A 110 -5.23 -38.67 -19.63
C ALA A 110 -4.15 -39.73 -19.31
N LEU A 111 -3.31 -39.50 -18.31
CA LEU A 111 -2.31 -40.50 -17.87
C LEU A 111 -2.97 -41.71 -17.21
N GLU A 112 -4.00 -41.52 -16.40
CA GLU A 112 -4.79 -42.60 -15.80
C GLU A 112 -5.47 -43.44 -16.90
N MET A 113 -6.04 -42.80 -17.92
CA MET A 113 -6.64 -43.50 -19.05
C MET A 113 -5.61 -44.29 -19.87
N VAL A 114 -4.42 -43.72 -20.12
CA VAL A 114 -3.34 -44.47 -20.79
C VAL A 114 -2.95 -45.70 -19.97
N ALA A 115 -2.77 -45.55 -18.65
CA ALA A 115 -2.44 -46.67 -17.78
C ALA A 115 -3.54 -47.74 -17.74
N PHE A 116 -4.81 -47.35 -17.79
CA PHE A 116 -5.93 -48.29 -17.89
C PHE A 116 -5.92 -49.04 -19.22
N LEU A 117 -5.77 -48.31 -20.34
CA LEU A 117 -5.80 -48.89 -21.69
C LEU A 117 -4.64 -49.83 -21.97
N GLU A 118 -3.49 -49.63 -21.34
CA GLU A 118 -2.34 -50.55 -21.42
C GLU A 118 -2.55 -51.87 -20.66
N ASN A 119 -3.38 -51.86 -19.61
CA ASN A 119 -3.61 -53.02 -18.75
C ASN A 119 -4.87 -53.83 -19.11
N GLN A 120 -5.76 -53.28 -19.93
CA GLN A 120 -6.99 -53.97 -20.36
C GLN A 120 -6.74 -54.84 -21.61
N GLN A 121 -7.40 -56.00 -21.65
CA GLN A 121 -7.26 -56.98 -22.73
C GLN A 121 -8.48 -57.04 -23.65
N GLU A 122 -9.52 -56.24 -23.39
CA GLU A 122 -10.80 -56.30 -24.11
C GLU A 122 -10.70 -55.69 -25.51
N PHE A 123 -9.92 -54.63 -25.67
CA PHE A 123 -9.78 -53.91 -26.94
C PHE A 123 -8.30 -53.69 -27.30
N PRO A 124 -7.84 -54.07 -28.51
CA PRO A 124 -6.50 -53.74 -28.95
C PRO A 124 -6.40 -52.23 -29.19
N VAL A 125 -5.45 -51.58 -28.53
CA VAL A 125 -5.18 -50.14 -28.67
C VAL A 125 -3.81 -49.93 -29.29
N ASP A 126 -3.72 -48.97 -30.21
CA ASP A 126 -2.46 -48.58 -30.84
C ASP A 126 -1.48 -48.02 -29.79
N THR A 127 -0.32 -48.67 -29.67
CA THR A 127 0.72 -48.29 -28.70
C THR A 127 1.34 -46.94 -29.02
N ASP A 128 1.46 -46.58 -30.30
CA ASP A 128 2.04 -45.29 -30.71
C ASP A 128 1.11 -44.14 -30.31
N LEU A 129 -0.21 -44.33 -30.44
CA LEU A 129 -1.21 -43.37 -29.97
C LEU A 129 -1.12 -43.15 -28.45
N LEU A 130 -0.96 -44.22 -27.67
CA LEU A 130 -0.81 -44.13 -26.22
C LEU A 130 0.45 -43.37 -25.82
N LEU A 131 1.57 -43.57 -26.53
CA LEU A 131 2.80 -42.81 -26.33
C LEU A 131 2.61 -41.31 -26.62
N ILE A 132 1.91 -40.96 -27.70
CA ILE A 132 1.61 -39.56 -28.05
C ILE A 132 0.77 -38.89 -26.96
N ILE A 133 -0.27 -39.57 -26.47
CA ILE A 133 -1.15 -39.03 -25.41
C ILE A 133 -0.35 -38.80 -24.12
N ARG A 134 0.48 -39.77 -23.74
CA ARG A 134 1.37 -39.70 -22.57
C ARG A 134 2.33 -38.53 -22.67
N ASP A 135 3.05 -38.40 -23.79
CA ASP A 135 4.03 -37.33 -23.99
C ASP A 135 3.38 -35.94 -23.93
N ARG A 136 2.22 -35.77 -24.55
CA ARG A 136 1.43 -34.53 -24.48
C ARG A 136 1.03 -34.21 -23.04
N ALA A 137 0.52 -35.19 -22.30
CA ALA A 137 0.08 -35.00 -20.91
C ALA A 137 1.26 -34.64 -20.00
N LEU A 138 2.40 -35.34 -20.13
CA LEU A 138 3.61 -35.05 -19.36
C LEU A 138 4.17 -33.66 -19.67
N LYS A 139 4.28 -33.28 -20.95
CA LYS A 139 4.70 -31.92 -21.35
C LYS A 139 3.80 -30.84 -20.75
N THR A 140 2.48 -31.08 -20.76
CA THR A 140 1.50 -30.16 -20.17
C THR A 140 1.67 -30.05 -18.65
N LEU A 141 1.88 -31.17 -17.94
CA LEU A 141 2.14 -31.18 -16.49
C LEU A 141 3.48 -30.53 -16.11
N HIS A 142 4.52 -30.66 -16.94
CA HIS A 142 5.79 -29.97 -16.72
C HIS A 142 5.65 -28.45 -16.86
N LYS A 143 4.93 -28.00 -17.89
CA LYS A 143 4.63 -26.57 -18.10
C LYS A 143 3.73 -26.01 -16.98
N HIS A 144 2.72 -26.77 -16.59
CA HIS A 144 1.73 -26.42 -15.57
C HIS A 144 1.99 -27.21 -14.29
N ASN A 145 3.22 -27.08 -13.77
CA ASN A 145 3.67 -27.85 -12.61
C ASN A 145 3.03 -27.35 -11.30
N LEU A 146 3.21 -28.15 -10.24
CA LEU A 146 2.64 -27.86 -8.92
C LEU A 146 3.21 -26.55 -8.35
N TYR A 147 4.50 -26.28 -8.55
CA TYR A 147 5.13 -25.06 -8.06
C TYR A 147 4.47 -23.79 -8.64
N THR A 148 4.19 -23.77 -9.95
CA THR A 148 3.49 -22.65 -10.59
C THR A 148 2.08 -22.46 -10.02
N LEU A 149 1.38 -23.56 -9.69
CA LEU A 149 0.06 -23.50 -9.05
C LEU A 149 0.15 -22.86 -7.66
N GLU A 150 1.06 -23.35 -6.82
CA GLU A 150 1.31 -22.82 -5.47
C GLU A 150 1.70 -21.33 -5.51
N GLN A 151 2.54 -20.94 -6.47
CA GLN A 151 2.92 -19.54 -6.65
C GLN A 151 1.69 -18.64 -6.93
N LEU A 152 0.80 -19.06 -7.83
CA LEU A 152 -0.42 -18.31 -8.11
C LEU A 152 -1.39 -18.29 -6.91
N GLN A 153 -1.44 -19.35 -6.11
CA GLN A 153 -2.24 -19.37 -4.88
C GLN A 153 -1.71 -18.37 -3.85
N LEU A 154 -0.40 -18.30 -3.65
CA LEU A 154 0.24 -17.30 -2.79
C LEU A 154 -0.01 -15.87 -3.30
N GLU A 155 0.06 -15.64 -4.62
CA GLU A 155 -0.28 -14.35 -5.22
C GLU A 155 -1.73 -13.97 -4.98
N LYS A 156 -2.67 -14.93 -5.09
CA LYS A 156 -4.08 -14.72 -4.78
C LYS A 156 -4.26 -14.30 -3.33
N GLU A 157 -3.69 -15.05 -2.39
CA GLU A 157 -3.76 -14.71 -0.97
C GLU A 157 -3.21 -13.32 -0.67
N HIS A 158 -2.09 -12.95 -1.31
CA HIS A 158 -1.52 -11.62 -1.18
C HIS A 158 -2.50 -10.54 -1.61
N PHE A 159 -3.14 -10.69 -2.79
CA PHE A 159 -4.11 -9.72 -3.26
C PHE A 159 -5.39 -9.70 -2.42
N ASP A 160 -5.84 -10.83 -1.89
CA ASP A 160 -7.00 -10.90 -0.99
C ASP A 160 -6.73 -10.12 0.30
N ARG A 161 -5.58 -10.35 0.96
CA ARG A 161 -5.18 -9.61 2.16
C ARG A 161 -5.04 -8.10 1.90
N LEU A 162 -4.48 -7.73 0.75
CA LEU A 162 -4.38 -6.32 0.36
C LEU A 162 -5.76 -5.70 0.12
N SER A 163 -6.67 -6.43 -0.53
CA SER A 163 -8.04 -5.99 -0.79
C SER A 163 -8.78 -5.71 0.52
N ASP A 164 -8.68 -6.61 1.49
CA ASP A 164 -9.34 -6.46 2.79
C ASP A 164 -8.78 -5.29 3.60
N SER A 165 -7.44 -5.11 3.62
CA SER A 165 -6.83 -3.94 4.26
C SER A 165 -7.30 -2.60 3.65
N ILE A 166 -7.58 -2.57 2.35
CA ILE A 166 -8.10 -1.36 1.70
C ILE A 166 -9.58 -1.15 2.01
N LYS A 167 -10.39 -2.22 2.06
CA LYS A 167 -11.80 -2.12 2.48
C LYS A 167 -11.91 -1.56 3.89
N GLU A 168 -11.11 -2.06 4.83
CA GLU A 168 -11.05 -1.53 6.20
C GLU A 168 -10.73 -0.02 6.22
N LYS A 169 -9.74 0.41 5.43
CA LYS A 169 -9.35 1.84 5.32
C LYS A 169 -10.42 2.70 4.65
N LEU A 170 -11.22 2.12 3.76
CA LEU A 170 -12.30 2.79 3.05
C LEU A 170 -13.66 2.68 3.76
N GLN A 171 -13.74 1.89 4.85
CA GLN A 171 -14.99 1.54 5.53
C GLN A 171 -16.02 0.88 4.59
N LEU A 172 -15.54 -0.02 3.74
CA LEU A 172 -16.34 -0.84 2.80
C LEU A 172 -16.56 -2.26 3.32
#